data_AF-A0A1F9QQB5-F1
#
_entry.id   AF-A0A1F9QQB5-F1
#
_cell.length_a   1.000
_cell.length_b   1.000
_cell.length_c   1.000
_cell.angle_alpha   90.00
_cell.angle_beta   90.00
_cell.angle_gamma   90.00
#
_symmetry.space_group_name_H-M   'P 1'
#
loop_
_entity.id
_entity.type
_entity.pdbx_description
1 polymer ?
#
loop_
_entity_poly.entity_id
_entity_poly.type
_entity_poly.pdbx_seq_one_letter_code
_entity_poly.pdbx_strand_id
1 'polypeptide(L)'
;MRSATAILIALCGFSSAAASTLSGNVEGFLDLSGSPYQAVSNLTVAAGETLTIQPGVVLLVNSGVGITVNGALISSGTQSAPVIITSSQDASAGGSGVAAAGQWGVL
;
A
#
# COMPACT_ATOMS: atom_id res chain seq x y z
N MET A 1 -27.20 -31.07 -35.56
CA MET A 1 -26.17 -30.18 -36.15
C MET A 1 -26.66 -28.76 -35.92
N ARG A 2 -26.12 -27.89 -35.07
CA ARG A 2 -24.74 -27.70 -34.59
C ARG A 2 -24.80 -27.20 -33.13
N SER A 3 -24.09 -27.90 -32.24
CA SER A 3 -23.90 -27.50 -30.85
C SER A 3 -23.01 -26.25 -30.81
N ALA A 4 -23.47 -25.17 -30.17
CA ALA A 4 -22.69 -23.95 -29.96
C ALA A 4 -22.25 -23.91 -28.49
N THR A 5 -21.16 -24.61 -28.18
CA THR A 5 -20.46 -24.49 -26.90
C THR A 5 -19.68 -23.18 -26.93
N ALA A 6 -20.23 -22.13 -26.32
CA ALA A 6 -19.47 -20.92 -26.02
C ALA A 6 -18.66 -21.16 -24.75
N ILE A 7 -17.39 -21.55 -24.92
CA ILE A 7 -16.37 -21.41 -23.88
C ILE A 7 -16.14 -19.91 -23.73
N LEU A 8 -16.77 -19.32 -22.71
CA LEU A 8 -16.46 -17.97 -22.27
C LEU A 8 -15.20 -18.07 -21.42
N ILE A 9 -14.03 -17.90 -22.05
CA ILE A 9 -12.81 -17.64 -21.32
C ILE A 9 -13.03 -16.28 -20.64
N ALA A 10 -13.34 -16.30 -19.36
CA ALA A 10 -13.19 -15.12 -18.52
C ALA A 10 -11.69 -14.80 -18.47
N LEU A 11 -11.19 -14.03 -19.45
CA LEU A 11 -10.11 -13.09 -19.17
C LEU A 11 -10.73 -12.03 -18.26
N CYS A 12 -10.94 -12.38 -16.99
CA CYS A 12 -10.99 -11.38 -15.95
C CYS A 12 -9.62 -10.71 -16.02
N GLY A 13 -9.58 -9.52 -16.62
CA GLY A 13 -8.40 -8.69 -16.59
C GLY A 13 -7.93 -8.62 -15.16
N PHE A 14 -6.70 -9.06 -14.91
CA PHE A 14 -6.00 -8.64 -13.72
C PHE A 14 -5.89 -7.12 -13.86
N SER A 15 -6.88 -6.40 -13.33
CA SER A 15 -6.68 -4.99 -13.04
C SER A 15 -5.53 -5.01 -12.04
N SER A 16 -4.33 -4.64 -12.50
CA SER A 16 -3.30 -4.26 -11.55
C SER A 16 -3.95 -3.17 -10.73
N ALA A 17 -4.26 -3.44 -9.46
CA ALA A 17 -4.53 -2.37 -8.54
C ALA A 17 -3.25 -1.54 -8.55
N ALA A 18 -3.25 -0.46 -9.34
CA ALA A 18 -2.15 0.47 -9.37
C ALA A 18 -2.01 0.94 -7.92
N ALA A 19 -0.79 0.86 -7.39
CA ALA A 19 -0.56 1.21 -6.00
C ALA A 19 -1.13 2.61 -5.74
N SER A 20 -1.97 2.74 -4.72
CA SER A 20 -2.64 4.00 -4.43
C SER A 20 -1.59 4.98 -3.93
N THR A 21 -1.22 5.97 -4.74
CA THR A 21 -0.13 6.88 -4.38
C THR A 21 -0.58 7.86 -3.29
N LEU A 22 0.20 7.95 -2.22
CA LEU A 22 0.04 8.89 -1.12
C LEU A 22 1.14 9.95 -1.16
N SER A 23 0.76 11.20 -0.88
CA SER A 23 1.69 12.33 -0.81
C SER A 23 1.05 13.50 -0.04
N GLY A 24 1.85 14.22 0.75
CA GLY A 24 1.39 15.44 1.43
C GLY A 24 0.62 15.14 2.72
N ASN A 25 -0.43 15.91 3.00
CA ASN A 25 -1.28 15.64 4.15
C ASN A 25 -2.11 14.36 3.92
N VAL A 26 -2.23 13.52 4.95
CA VAL A 26 -2.98 12.26 4.90
C VAL A 26 -3.82 12.08 6.16
N GLU A 27 -5.06 11.65 5.97
CA GLU A 27 -6.08 11.44 7.01
C GLU A 27 -7.09 10.37 6.55
N GLY A 28 -7.95 9.91 7.45
CA GLY A 28 -9.03 8.97 7.14
C GLY A 28 -8.60 7.50 7.22
N PHE A 29 -9.08 6.67 6.29
CA PHE A 29 -8.90 5.22 6.32
C PHE A 29 -8.15 4.72 5.09
N LEU A 30 -7.09 3.95 5.31
CA LEU A 30 -6.47 3.11 4.30
C LEU A 30 -7.07 1.71 4.41
N ASP A 31 -7.82 1.29 3.38
CA ASP A 31 -8.44 -0.05 3.28
C ASP A 31 -7.71 -0.95 2.27
N LEU A 32 -7.95 -2.26 2.36
CA LEU A 32 -7.45 -3.27 1.43
C LEU A 32 -7.76 -2.98 -0.04
N SER A 33 -8.88 -2.33 -0.36
CA SER A 33 -9.22 -1.99 -1.75
C SER A 33 -8.18 -1.11 -2.45
N GLY A 34 -7.41 -0.31 -1.68
CA GLY A 34 -6.35 0.54 -2.22
C GLY A 34 -4.94 -0.01 -1.95
N SER A 35 -4.82 -1.18 -1.31
CA SER A 35 -3.54 -1.80 -0.98
C SER A 35 -2.93 -2.47 -2.22
N PRO A 36 -1.62 -2.34 -2.47
CA PRO A 36 -0.65 -1.57 -1.68
C PRO A 36 -0.78 -0.06 -1.90
N TYR A 37 -0.63 0.72 -0.84
CA TYR A 37 -0.46 2.17 -0.93
C TYR A 37 1.01 2.50 -1.13
N GLN A 38 1.33 3.50 -1.95
CA GLN A 38 2.71 3.91 -2.18
C GLN A 38 2.93 5.37 -1.76
N ALA A 39 3.67 5.58 -0.68
CA ALA A 39 4.12 6.90 -0.26
C ALA A 39 5.24 7.39 -1.18
N VAL A 40 4.90 8.27 -2.12
CA VAL A 40 5.84 8.79 -3.13
C VAL A 40 6.50 10.11 -2.73
N SER A 41 5.97 10.77 -1.71
CA SER A 41 6.51 11.99 -1.10
C SER A 41 6.18 11.99 0.40
N ASN A 42 6.81 12.90 1.15
CA ASN A 42 6.60 13.03 2.60
C ASN A 42 5.12 13.04 2.95
N LEU A 43 4.75 12.18 3.89
CA LEU A 43 3.39 12.11 4.42
C LEU A 43 3.33 12.87 5.73
N THR A 44 2.27 13.63 5.93
CA THR A 44 2.01 14.34 7.19
C THR A 44 0.59 14.05 7.66
N VAL A 45 0.46 13.45 8.84
CA VAL A 45 -0.82 13.46 9.57
C VAL A 45 -0.86 14.76 10.37
N ALA A 46 -1.71 15.70 9.99
CA ALA A 46 -1.78 17.01 10.63
C ALA A 46 -2.31 16.91 12.08
N ALA A 47 -2.06 17.93 12.90
CA ALA A 47 -2.60 17.98 14.25
C ALA A 47 -4.14 18.03 14.20
N GLY A 48 -4.80 17.21 15.03
CA GLY A 48 -6.26 17.03 15.01
C GLY A 48 -6.75 15.96 14.02
N GLU A 49 -5.91 15.56 13.06
CA GLU A 49 -6.25 14.53 12.09
C GLU A 49 -5.87 13.13 12.56
N THR A 50 -6.57 12.13 12.03
CA THR A 50 -6.30 10.71 12.30
C THR A 50 -6.20 9.94 11.00
N LEU A 51 -5.09 9.22 10.81
CA LEU A 51 -4.92 8.24 9.75
C LEU A 51 -5.03 6.84 10.34
N THR A 52 -6.00 6.05 9.88
CA THR A 52 -6.22 4.67 10.29
C THR A 52 -5.85 3.72 9.16
N ILE A 53 -4.89 2.83 9.42
CA ILE A 53 -4.47 1.77 8.50
C ILE A 53 -5.19 0.49 8.90
N GLN A 54 -6.08 0.01 8.04
CA GLN A 54 -6.91 -1.17 8.30
C GLN A 54 -6.09 -2.48 8.23
N PRO A 55 -6.57 -3.56 8.87
CA PRO A 55 -5.86 -4.83 8.88
C PRO A 55 -5.57 -5.36 7.47
N GLY A 56 -4.35 -5.90 7.28
CA GLY A 56 -3.88 -6.48 6.02
C GLY A 56 -3.38 -5.45 4.99
N VAL A 57 -3.47 -4.15 5.27
CA VAL A 57 -2.99 -3.11 4.36
C VAL A 57 -1.46 -3.08 4.31
N VAL A 58 -0.94 -2.93 3.11
CA VAL A 58 0.47 -2.69 2.83
C VAL A 58 0.69 -1.21 2.47
N LEU A 59 1.61 -0.57 3.17
CA LEU A 59 2.11 0.76 2.86
C LEU A 59 3.59 0.67 2.44
N LEU A 60 3.83 0.95 1.16
CA LEU A 60 5.14 1.00 0.53
C LEU A 60 5.69 2.41 0.60
N VAL A 61 6.87 2.59 1.18
CA VAL A 61 7.50 3.89 1.36
C VAL A 61 8.69 4.02 0.40
N ASN A 62 8.68 5.04 -0.46
CA ASN A 62 9.80 5.32 -1.35
C ASN A 62 11.03 5.76 -0.53
N SER A 63 12.23 5.54 -1.10
CA SER A 63 13.48 6.00 -0.46
C SER A 63 13.47 7.52 -0.25
N GLY A 64 13.90 7.98 0.92
CA GLY A 64 13.90 9.40 1.28
C GLY A 64 12.53 9.99 1.64
N VAL A 65 11.47 9.18 1.69
CA VAL A 65 10.14 9.60 2.15
C VAL A 65 9.99 9.37 3.64
N GLY A 66 9.71 10.44 4.38
CA GLY A 66 9.35 10.39 5.79
C GLY A 66 7.84 10.40 6.01
N ILE A 67 7.42 9.87 7.16
CA ILE A 67 6.05 9.98 7.67
C ILE A 67 6.12 10.79 8.96
N THR A 68 5.52 11.99 8.93
CA THR A 68 5.41 12.87 10.10
C THR A 68 4.02 12.77 10.68
N VAL A 69 3.89 12.49 11.97
CA VAL A 69 2.60 12.35 12.65
C VAL A 69 2.49 13.42 13.73
N ASN A 70 1.78 14.51 13.41
CA ASN A 70 1.43 15.57 14.36
C ASN A 70 0.04 15.34 15.00
N GLY A 71 -0.79 14.48 14.39
CA GLY A 71 -2.07 14.00 14.92
C GLY A 71 -1.97 12.57 15.44
N ALA A 72 -2.81 11.68 14.93
CA ALA A 72 -2.83 10.26 15.31
C ALA A 72 -2.65 9.33 14.10
N LEU A 73 -1.79 8.32 14.24
CA LEU A 73 -1.67 7.22 13.29
C LEU A 73 -2.07 5.92 14.00
N ILE A 74 -3.14 5.30 13.54
CA ILE A 74 -3.71 4.08 14.10
C ILE A 74 -3.45 2.93 13.13
N SER A 75 -2.74 1.90 13.59
CA SER A 75 -2.55 0.66 12.84
C SER A 75 -3.39 -0.45 13.45
N SER A 76 -4.44 -0.87 12.74
CA SER A 76 -5.42 -1.85 13.20
C SER A 76 -5.12 -3.28 12.71
N GLY A 77 -3.83 -3.60 12.52
CA GLY A 77 -3.37 -4.93 12.12
C GLY A 77 -3.72 -6.02 13.13
N THR A 78 -3.95 -7.24 12.64
CA THR A 78 -4.17 -8.44 13.48
C THR A 78 -3.12 -9.50 13.16
N GLN A 79 -3.03 -10.56 13.98
CA GLN A 79 -2.11 -11.67 13.71
C GLN A 79 -2.41 -12.36 12.37
N SER A 80 -3.69 -12.46 11.98
CA SER A 80 -4.10 -13.06 10.71
C SER A 80 -4.01 -12.09 9.52
N ALA A 81 -3.97 -10.79 9.78
CA ALA A 81 -3.94 -9.74 8.77
C ALA A 81 -3.11 -8.55 9.29
N PRO A 82 -1.77 -8.68 9.32
CA PRO A 82 -0.90 -7.63 9.82
C PRO A 82 -0.92 -6.41 8.89
N VAL A 83 -0.73 -5.23 9.45
CA VAL A 83 -0.38 -4.04 8.66
C VAL A 83 1.11 -4.11 8.36
N ILE A 84 1.48 -3.94 7.08
CA ILE A 84 2.88 -4.00 6.65
C ILE A 84 3.28 -2.61 6.16
N ILE A 85 4.24 -1.99 6.85
CA ILE A 85 4.88 -0.75 6.39
C ILE A 85 6.30 -1.14 6.00
N THR A 86 6.62 -1.07 4.70
CA THR A 86 7.93 -1.48 4.17
C THR A 86 8.34 -0.62 2.97
N SER A 87 9.51 -0.89 2.40
CA SER A 87 10.07 -0.11 1.30
C SER A 87 9.30 -0.40 0.01
N SER A 88 9.17 0.59 -0.86
CA SER A 88 8.70 0.40 -2.24
C SER A 88 9.53 -0.60 -3.06
N GLN A 89 10.72 -0.96 -2.58
CA GLN A 89 11.61 -1.94 -3.20
C GLN A 89 11.39 -3.37 -2.67
N ASP A 90 10.57 -3.56 -1.63
CA ASP A 90 10.30 -4.86 -1.02
C ASP A 90 9.37 -5.70 -1.91
N ALA A 91 9.94 -6.64 -2.69
CA ALA A 91 9.18 -7.51 -3.58
C ALA A 91 8.18 -8.41 -2.82
N SER A 92 8.50 -8.81 -1.58
CA SER A 92 7.67 -9.72 -0.80
C SER A 92 6.36 -9.07 -0.34
N ALA A 93 6.32 -7.74 -0.28
CA ALA A 93 5.13 -6.95 0.03
C ALA A 93 4.47 -6.29 -1.20
N GLY A 94 4.88 -6.65 -2.42
CA GLY A 94 4.30 -6.08 -3.66
C GLY A 94 5.02 -4.83 -4.20
N GLY A 95 6.22 -4.53 -3.72
CA GLY A 95 7.12 -3.50 -4.28
C GLY A 95 7.88 -3.97 -5.52
N SER A 96 8.66 -3.06 -6.12
CA SER A 96 9.33 -3.27 -7.42
C SER A 96 10.49 -4.30 -7.40
N GLY A 97 10.89 -4.77 -6.22
CA GLY A 97 11.67 -5.99 -6.07
C GLY A 97 13.19 -5.90 -6.10
N VAL A 98 13.79 -4.72 -5.99
CA VAL A 98 15.25 -4.58 -5.79
C VAL A 98 15.58 -4.30 -4.33
N ALA A 99 15.20 -5.23 -3.45
CA ALA A 99 15.53 -5.16 -2.03
C ALA A 99 17.04 -5.39 -1.81
N ALA A 100 17.78 -4.32 -1.50
CA ALA A 100 19.18 -4.38 -1.08
C ALA A 100 19.33 -3.72 0.30
N ALA A 101 20.33 -4.14 1.08
CA ALA A 101 20.66 -3.47 2.35
C ALA A 101 21.01 -1.99 2.10
N GLY A 102 20.55 -1.08 2.97
CA GLY A 102 20.79 0.37 2.87
C GLY A 102 19.81 1.17 1.99
N GLN A 103 18.81 0.54 1.40
CA GLN A 103 17.82 1.22 0.52
C GLN A 103 16.85 2.17 1.27
N TRP A 104 16.79 2.06 2.60
CA TRP A 104 16.03 2.96 3.46
C TRP A 104 16.68 4.36 3.64
N GLY A 105 17.88 4.54 3.08
CA GLY A 105 18.74 5.70 3.36
C GLY A 105 19.73 5.40 4.49
N VAL A 106 20.89 6.06 4.45
CA VAL A 106 21.85 6.06 5.56
C VAL A 106 21.30 7.00 6.64
N LEU A 107 21.12 6.49 7.85
CA LEU A 107 20.74 7.27 9.04
C LEU A 107 21.94 8.08 9.56
#